data_AF-A0A9D2C1P5-F1
#
_entry.id   AF-A0A9D2C1P5-F1
#
_cell.length_a   1.000
_cell.length_b   1.000
_cell.length_c   1.000
_cell.angle_alpha   90.00
_cell.angle_beta   90.00
_cell.angle_gamma   90.00
#
_symmetry.space_group_name_H-M   'P 1'
#
loop_
_entity.id
_entity.type
_entity.pdbx_description
1 polymer ?
#
loop_
_entity_poly.entity_id
_entity_poly.type
_entity_poly.pdbx_seq_one_letter_code
_entity_poly.pdbx_strand_id
1 'polypeptide(L)'
;MTNSYCGKNCEECTHRDLLECPGCKEGPGGTRPCQCELARCCRDKGLQYCGECTFYSACGKLPARNAIPVERLKAQEAEKEERAKLVQKSKLLGPWLWALFLLVIPSVVASFLTNNIIVQWMPSLYVPGQVLNLLCAIVYSGILLRLSSESGRYRVSGICRLISAAATAVLLLLPTETEESWAFLLLLPAAVVALVGEYFEYAGHAALTEPVSTGLSQQWERLWKWYIGMFLALMGSLVLSLLLSFVGFLLALAAAIGFWVVSIIKLVYLYRTAKLFKNLPSSD
;
A
#
# COMPACT_ATOMS: atom_id res chain seq x y z
N MET A 1 37.24 -31.89 -12.39
CA MET A 1 36.40 -31.77 -13.61
C MET A 1 35.71 -30.42 -13.57
N THR A 2 35.82 -29.65 -14.65
CA THR A 2 35.34 -28.26 -14.78
C THR A 2 33.81 -28.22 -14.87
N ASN A 3 33.15 -28.17 -13.71
CA ASN A 3 31.68 -28.19 -13.60
C ASN A 3 31.01 -26.81 -13.83
N SER A 4 31.72 -25.82 -14.40
CA SER A 4 31.16 -24.48 -14.64
C SER A 4 31.22 -24.07 -16.11
N TYR A 5 30.20 -23.33 -16.55
CA TYR A 5 30.13 -22.83 -17.93
C TYR A 5 31.25 -21.86 -18.28
N CYS A 6 31.77 -21.09 -17.31
CA CYS A 6 32.81 -20.09 -17.57
C CYS A 6 34.25 -20.63 -17.49
N GLY A 7 34.41 -21.95 -17.25
CA GLY A 7 35.70 -22.62 -17.13
C GLY A 7 36.41 -22.43 -15.79
N LYS A 8 35.76 -21.78 -14.81
CA LYS A 8 36.29 -21.63 -13.44
C LYS A 8 36.00 -22.84 -12.56
N ASN A 9 36.80 -23.04 -11.53
CA ASN A 9 36.45 -23.95 -10.45
C ASN A 9 35.51 -23.23 -9.45
N CYS A 10 34.33 -23.80 -9.21
CA CYS A 10 33.39 -23.26 -8.22
C CYS A 10 33.80 -23.59 -6.77
N GLU A 11 34.59 -24.64 -6.56
CA GLU A 11 35.08 -25.06 -5.23
C GLU A 11 36.14 -24.09 -4.70
N GLU A 12 36.92 -23.49 -5.59
CA GLU A 12 37.96 -22.49 -5.24
C GLU A 12 37.42 -21.05 -5.21
N CYS A 13 36.11 -20.86 -5.39
CA CYS A 13 35.53 -19.52 -5.42
C CYS A 13 35.37 -18.97 -4.00
N THR A 14 36.09 -17.90 -3.67
CA THR A 14 36.02 -17.20 -2.37
C THR A 14 34.62 -16.68 -2.01
N HIS A 15 33.76 -16.44 -3.00
CA HIS A 15 32.39 -15.97 -2.78
C HIS A 15 31.37 -17.10 -2.60
N ARG A 16 31.78 -18.37 -2.71
CA ARG A 16 30.87 -19.51 -2.63
C ARG A 16 30.14 -19.58 -1.29
N ASP A 17 30.89 -19.46 -0.20
CA ASP A 17 30.33 -19.59 1.15
C ASP A 17 29.50 -18.36 1.52
N LEU A 18 29.96 -17.16 1.15
CA LEU A 18 29.24 -15.90 1.39
C LEU A 18 27.87 -15.84 0.68
N LEU A 19 27.76 -16.49 -0.48
CA LEU A 19 26.55 -16.54 -1.29
C LEU A 19 25.72 -17.82 -1.06
N GLU A 20 26.15 -18.73 -0.18
CA GLU A 20 25.57 -20.07 -0.01
C GLU A 20 25.36 -20.78 -1.37
N CYS A 21 26.34 -20.65 -2.26
CA CYS A 21 26.19 -21.02 -3.67
C CYS A 21 26.36 -22.54 -3.87
N PRO A 22 25.36 -23.27 -4.40
CA PRO A 22 25.46 -24.72 -4.63
C PRO A 22 26.36 -25.10 -5.81
N GLY A 23 26.87 -24.12 -6.57
CA GLY A 23 27.71 -24.32 -7.74
C GLY A 23 27.09 -23.79 -9.02
N CYS A 24 27.85 -23.79 -10.13
CA CYS A 24 27.44 -23.10 -11.36
C CYS A 24 26.19 -23.71 -12.01
N LYS A 25 26.16 -25.02 -12.25
CA LYS A 25 25.06 -25.70 -12.97
C LYS A 25 23.79 -25.86 -12.13
N GLU A 26 23.92 -25.98 -10.81
CA GLU A 26 22.79 -26.14 -9.88
C GLU A 26 22.29 -24.80 -9.32
N GLY A 27 23.14 -23.77 -9.30
CA GLY A 27 22.79 -22.44 -8.80
C GLY A 27 22.59 -21.41 -9.92
N PRO A 28 23.39 -20.32 -9.96
CA PRO A 28 23.12 -19.16 -10.80
C PRO A 28 23.23 -19.41 -12.31
N GLY A 29 23.93 -20.47 -12.70
CA GLY A 29 23.98 -20.95 -14.08
C GLY A 29 22.99 -22.08 -14.35
N GLY A 30 22.03 -22.38 -13.46
CA GLY A 30 20.97 -23.36 -13.67
C GLY A 30 19.88 -22.89 -14.64
N THR A 31 18.90 -23.75 -14.90
CA THR A 31 17.85 -23.52 -15.91
C THR A 31 16.78 -22.53 -15.43
N ARG A 32 16.39 -22.54 -14.15
CA ARG A 32 15.39 -21.61 -13.59
C ARG A 32 15.63 -21.34 -12.08
N PRO A 33 15.85 -20.08 -11.67
CA PRO A 33 16.16 -18.89 -12.49
C PRO A 33 17.62 -18.90 -12.97
N CYS A 34 17.84 -18.64 -14.27
CA CYS A 34 19.19 -18.43 -14.79
C CYS A 34 19.63 -16.98 -14.56
N GLN A 35 20.58 -16.78 -13.65
CA GLN A 35 21.10 -15.46 -13.29
C GLN A 35 22.44 -15.12 -13.99
N CYS A 36 23.06 -16.08 -14.67
CA CYS A 36 24.34 -15.89 -15.36
C CYS A 36 24.16 -15.87 -16.88
N GLU A 37 24.45 -14.73 -17.52
CA GLU A 37 24.35 -14.60 -18.98
C GLU A 37 25.30 -15.53 -19.75
N LEU A 38 26.48 -15.85 -19.20
CA LEU A 38 27.42 -16.79 -19.83
C LEU A 38 26.85 -18.20 -19.84
N ALA A 39 26.20 -18.62 -18.75
CA ALA A 39 25.53 -19.90 -18.66
C ALA A 39 24.34 -19.97 -19.62
N ARG A 40 23.57 -18.88 -19.73
CA ARG A 40 22.47 -18.74 -20.70
C ARG A 40 22.99 -18.90 -22.13
N CYS A 41 24.01 -18.14 -22.51
CA CYS A 41 24.64 -18.20 -23.84
C CYS A 41 25.17 -19.60 -24.19
N CYS A 42 25.84 -20.27 -23.25
CA CYS A 42 26.32 -21.63 -23.49
C CYS A 42 25.17 -22.61 -23.74
N ARG A 43 24.09 -22.54 -22.95
CA ARG A 43 22.92 -23.40 -23.16
C ARG A 43 22.19 -23.10 -24.46
N ASP A 44 21.99 -21.83 -24.79
CA ASP A 44 21.30 -21.44 -26.03
C ASP A 44 22.07 -21.94 -27.26
N LYS A 45 23.40 -22.11 -27.14
CA LYS A 45 24.28 -22.68 -28.16
C LYS A 45 24.53 -24.18 -28.03
N GLY A 46 23.98 -24.85 -27.01
CA GLY A 46 24.21 -26.27 -26.75
C GLY A 46 25.64 -26.64 -26.30
N LEU A 47 26.41 -25.67 -25.77
CA LEU A 47 27.80 -25.85 -25.34
C LEU A 47 27.88 -26.25 -23.86
N GLN A 48 28.85 -27.10 -23.50
CA GLN A 48 29.08 -27.50 -22.11
C GLN A 48 29.78 -26.41 -21.29
N TYR A 49 30.67 -25.65 -21.93
CA TYR A 49 31.36 -24.50 -21.35
C TYR A 49 31.86 -23.55 -22.46
N CYS A 50 32.19 -22.30 -22.08
CA CYS A 50 32.58 -21.25 -23.02
C CYS A 50 33.80 -21.60 -23.89
N GLY A 51 34.68 -22.49 -23.42
CA GLY A 51 35.89 -22.88 -24.15
C GLY A 51 35.62 -23.70 -25.41
N GLU A 52 34.44 -24.29 -25.56
CA GLU A 52 34.00 -24.96 -26.81
C GLU A 52 33.49 -23.95 -27.86
N CYS A 53 33.38 -22.66 -27.52
CA CYS A 53 32.88 -21.64 -28.43
C CYS A 53 33.98 -21.19 -29.40
N THR A 54 33.67 -21.18 -30.70
CA THR A 54 34.55 -20.62 -31.76
C THR A 54 34.95 -19.16 -31.52
N PHE A 55 34.12 -18.39 -30.81
CA PHE A 55 34.38 -16.98 -30.49
C PHE A 55 35.03 -16.76 -29.12
N TYR A 56 35.56 -17.80 -28.47
CA TYR A 56 36.09 -17.71 -27.10
C TYR A 56 37.10 -16.57 -26.90
N SER A 57 38.07 -16.44 -27.81
CA SER A 57 39.14 -15.42 -27.75
C SER A 57 38.66 -13.99 -27.98
N ALA A 58 37.56 -13.80 -28.70
CA ALA A 58 36.98 -12.48 -29.01
C ALA A 58 35.69 -12.18 -28.21
N CYS A 59 35.36 -13.01 -27.21
CA CYS A 59 34.10 -12.90 -26.50
C CYS A 59 34.10 -11.71 -25.53
N GLY A 60 33.37 -10.64 -25.85
CA GLY A 60 33.22 -9.48 -24.96
C GLY A 60 32.51 -9.77 -23.63
N LYS A 61 31.77 -10.89 -23.51
CA LYS A 61 31.10 -11.28 -22.25
C LYS A 61 32.00 -12.06 -21.29
N LEU A 62 33.04 -12.72 -21.80
CA LEU A 62 33.91 -13.59 -21.00
C LEU A 62 34.70 -12.83 -19.92
N PRO A 63 35.24 -11.61 -20.16
CA PRO A 63 35.94 -10.84 -19.14
C PRO A 63 35.09 -10.54 -17.89
N ALA A 64 33.78 -10.33 -18.07
CA ALA A 64 32.86 -10.02 -16.97
C ALA A 64 32.66 -11.17 -15.99
N ARG A 65 33.11 -12.41 -16.29
CA ARG A 65 32.95 -13.59 -15.41
C ARG A 65 33.54 -13.44 -14.01
N ASN A 66 34.45 -12.49 -13.80
CA ASN A 66 35.04 -12.18 -12.50
C ASN A 66 34.16 -11.23 -11.67
N ALA A 67 33.40 -10.34 -12.32
CA ALA A 67 32.53 -9.39 -11.67
C ALA A 67 31.21 -10.03 -11.21
N ILE A 68 30.71 -11.05 -11.92
CA ILE A 68 29.40 -11.68 -11.65
C ILE A 68 29.20 -12.09 -10.17
N PRO A 69 30.13 -12.80 -9.49
CA PRO A 69 29.96 -13.13 -8.08
C PRO A 69 29.94 -11.91 -7.15
N VAL A 70 30.73 -10.89 -7.48
CA VAL A 70 30.83 -9.63 -6.71
C VAL A 70 29.53 -8.83 -6.84
N GLU A 71 28.97 -8.73 -8.04
CA GLU A 71 27.68 -8.07 -8.28
C GLU A 71 26.54 -8.75 -7.52
N ARG A 72 26.50 -10.08 -7.50
CA ARG A 72 25.52 -10.82 -6.71
C ARG A 72 25.66 -10.59 -5.21
N LEU A 73 26.89 -10.53 -4.70
CA LEU A 73 27.12 -10.25 -3.29
C LEU A 73 26.65 -8.84 -2.93
N LYS A 74 27.01 -7.84 -3.73
CA LYS A 74 26.53 -6.46 -3.57
C LYS A 74 25.00 -6.38 -3.61
N ALA A 75 24.35 -7.11 -4.52
CA ALA A 75 22.90 -7.17 -4.59
C ALA A 75 22.28 -7.77 -3.31
N GLN A 76 22.83 -8.88 -2.80
CA GLN A 76 22.38 -9.47 -1.54
C GLN A 76 22.63 -8.55 -0.33
N GLU A 77 23.77 -7.87 -0.27
CA GLU A 77 24.09 -6.91 0.78
C GLU A 77 23.10 -5.72 0.75
N ALA A 78 22.81 -5.18 -0.43
CA ALA A 78 21.81 -4.13 -0.61
C ALA A 78 20.41 -4.60 -0.18
N GLU A 79 19.98 -5.80 -0.60
CA GLU A 79 18.70 -6.37 -0.17
C GLU A 79 18.63 -6.59 1.35
N LYS A 80 19.72 -7.04 1.97
CA LYS A 80 19.83 -7.20 3.43
C LYS A 80 19.75 -5.86 4.15
N GLU A 81 20.43 -4.82 3.64
CA GLU A 81 20.39 -3.48 4.20
C GLU A 81 18.99 -2.87 4.09
N GLU A 82 18.33 -3.01 2.95
CA GLU A 82 16.95 -2.58 2.76
C GLU A 82 15.99 -3.32 3.70
N ARG A 83 16.12 -4.64 3.83
CA ARG A 83 15.34 -5.42 4.80
C ARG A 83 15.58 -4.98 6.24
N ALA A 84 16.83 -4.70 6.62
CA ALA A 84 17.15 -4.21 7.96
C ALA A 84 16.50 -2.85 8.24
N LYS A 85 16.54 -1.93 7.26
CA LYS A 85 15.83 -0.64 7.33
C LYS A 85 14.32 -0.84 7.49
N LEU A 86 13.72 -1.78 6.78
CA LEU A 86 12.28 -2.09 6.90
C LEU A 86 11.91 -2.68 8.26
N VAL A 87 12.74 -3.59 8.80
CA VAL A 87 12.57 -4.15 10.15
C VAL A 87 12.71 -3.07 11.22
N GLN A 88 13.64 -2.12 11.04
CA GLN A 88 13.75 -0.99 11.95
C GLN A 88 12.48 -0.11 11.91
N LYS A 89 11.97 0.18 10.73
CA LYS A 89 10.74 0.96 10.52
C LYS A 89 9.49 0.24 11.03
N SER A 90 9.44 -1.09 10.96
CA SER A 90 8.29 -1.89 11.43
C SER A 90 8.02 -1.72 12.93
N LYS A 91 9.06 -1.41 13.73
CA LYS A 91 8.93 -1.10 15.16
C LYS A 91 7.99 0.07 15.42
N LEU A 92 7.96 1.06 14.53
CA LEU A 92 7.02 2.18 14.57
C LEU A 92 5.75 1.85 13.79
N LEU A 93 5.86 1.36 12.55
CA LEU A 93 4.71 1.13 11.67
C LEU A 93 3.71 0.12 12.24
N GLY A 94 4.18 -1.01 12.77
CA GLY A 94 3.33 -2.11 13.23
C GLY A 94 2.31 -1.68 14.29
N PRO A 95 2.73 -1.08 15.42
CA PRO A 95 1.81 -0.61 16.45
C PRO A 95 0.81 0.44 15.96
N TRP A 96 1.26 1.43 15.16
CA TRP A 96 0.40 2.52 14.70
C TRP A 96 -0.59 2.08 13.61
N LEU A 97 -0.19 1.19 12.69
CA LEU A 97 -1.12 0.59 11.73
C LEU A 97 -2.16 -0.29 12.42
N TRP A 98 -1.75 -1.02 13.46
CA TRP A 98 -2.69 -1.79 14.27
C TRP A 98 -3.66 -0.89 15.06
N ALA A 99 -3.16 0.23 15.58
CA ALA A 99 -3.99 1.25 16.22
C ALA A 99 -4.99 1.87 15.23
N LEU A 100 -4.59 2.18 14.00
CA LEU A 100 -5.51 2.63 12.95
C LEU A 100 -6.63 1.62 12.72
N PHE A 101 -6.27 0.33 12.53
CA PHE A 101 -7.27 -0.73 12.36
C PHE A 101 -8.25 -0.79 13.52
N LEU A 102 -7.73 -0.77 14.76
CA LEU A 102 -8.56 -0.82 15.97
C LEU A 102 -9.47 0.41 16.10
N LEU A 103 -9.00 1.59 15.68
CA LEU A 103 -9.72 2.86 15.75
C LEU A 103 -10.87 2.96 14.75
N VAL A 104 -10.82 2.24 13.62
CA VAL A 104 -11.94 2.21 12.67
C VAL A 104 -13.20 1.61 13.30
N ILE A 105 -13.06 0.66 14.23
CA ILE A 105 -14.20 0.02 14.91
C ILE A 105 -15.04 1.03 15.71
N PRO A 106 -14.49 1.79 16.69
CA PRO A 106 -15.26 2.79 17.41
C PRO A 106 -15.73 3.94 16.52
N SER A 107 -15.01 4.31 15.44
CA SER A 107 -15.51 5.34 14.52
C SER A 107 -16.77 4.89 13.75
N VAL A 108 -16.83 3.61 13.36
CA VAL A 108 -18.03 3.05 12.73
C VAL A 108 -19.19 3.02 13.74
N VAL A 109 -18.94 2.58 14.98
CA VAL A 109 -19.95 2.61 16.05
C VAL A 109 -20.46 4.02 16.31
N ALA A 110 -19.56 5.02 16.39
CA ALA A 110 -19.93 6.43 16.57
C ALA A 110 -20.83 6.94 15.43
N SER A 111 -20.48 6.60 14.19
CA SER A 111 -21.26 6.96 13.00
C SER A 111 -22.67 6.35 13.02
N PHE A 112 -22.80 5.11 13.51
CA PHE A 112 -24.10 4.48 13.71
C PHE A 112 -24.92 5.18 14.80
N LEU A 113 -24.32 5.56 15.93
CA LEU A 113 -25.02 6.26 17.02
C LEU A 113 -25.60 7.62 16.58
N THR A 114 -24.96 8.28 15.63
CA THR A 114 -25.43 9.55 15.06
C THR A 114 -26.49 9.39 13.96
N ASN A 115 -26.90 8.16 13.63
CA ASN A 115 -27.90 7.92 12.59
C ASN A 115 -29.29 8.38 13.05
N ASN A 116 -30.01 9.11 12.19
CA ASN A 116 -31.34 9.67 12.46
C ASN A 116 -32.36 8.64 12.98
N ILE A 117 -32.28 7.38 12.53
CA ILE A 117 -33.16 6.31 13.01
C ILE A 117 -32.88 6.02 14.49
N ILE A 118 -31.62 5.90 14.90
CA ILE A 118 -31.26 5.63 16.30
C ILE A 118 -31.54 6.84 17.18
N VAL A 119 -31.24 8.03 16.67
CA VAL A 119 -31.50 9.31 17.37
C VAL A 119 -32.99 9.52 17.62
N GLN A 120 -33.87 9.08 16.72
CA GLN A 120 -35.32 9.14 16.93
C GLN A 120 -35.78 8.30 18.11
N TRP A 121 -35.14 7.15 18.36
CA TRP A 121 -35.48 6.26 19.47
C TRP A 121 -34.77 6.66 20.77
N MET A 122 -33.56 7.21 20.68
CA MET A 122 -32.77 7.62 21.83
C MET A 122 -32.00 8.93 21.54
N PRO A 123 -32.66 10.09 21.71
CA PRO A 123 -32.08 11.40 21.37
C PRO A 123 -30.82 11.75 22.16
N SER A 124 -30.71 11.23 23.39
CA SER A 124 -29.58 11.45 24.29
C SER A 124 -28.24 10.91 23.75
N LEU A 125 -28.27 9.99 22.78
CA LEU A 125 -27.06 9.42 22.16
C LEU A 125 -26.44 10.31 21.07
N TYR A 126 -27.18 11.29 20.54
CA TYR A 126 -26.72 12.11 19.42
C TYR A 126 -25.43 12.87 19.75
N VAL A 127 -25.44 13.64 20.85
CA VAL A 127 -24.28 14.46 21.26
C VAL A 127 -23.07 13.59 21.64
N PRO A 128 -23.21 12.54 22.48
CA PRO A 128 -22.11 11.60 22.73
C PRO A 128 -21.55 10.97 21.46
N GLY A 129 -22.40 10.57 20.52
CA GLY A 129 -22.00 10.00 19.23
C GLY A 129 -21.19 10.99 18.39
N GLN A 130 -21.63 12.25 18.30
CA GLN A 130 -20.91 13.30 17.58
C GLN A 130 -19.54 13.59 18.19
N VAL A 131 -19.47 13.71 19.53
CA VAL A 131 -18.20 13.93 20.23
C VAL A 131 -17.24 12.77 20.00
N LEU A 132 -17.73 11.53 20.10
CA LEU A 132 -16.91 10.34 19.83
C LEU A 132 -16.42 10.31 18.38
N ASN A 133 -17.26 10.65 17.40
CA ASN A 133 -16.88 10.68 16.00
C ASN A 133 -15.77 11.70 15.73
N LEU A 134 -15.89 12.91 16.28
CA LEU A 134 -14.87 13.96 16.17
C LEU A 134 -13.56 13.54 16.84
N LEU A 135 -13.62 12.96 18.04
CA LEU A 135 -12.45 12.44 18.74
C LEU A 135 -11.76 11.34 17.93
N CYS A 136 -12.50 10.38 17.41
CA CYS A 136 -11.95 9.34 16.54
C CYS A 136 -11.31 9.93 15.28
N ALA A 137 -11.92 10.94 14.65
CA ALA A 137 -11.35 11.60 13.48
C ALA A 137 -10.03 12.33 13.79
N ILE A 138 -9.95 13.03 14.93
CA ILE A 138 -8.73 13.71 15.39
C ILE A 138 -7.63 12.69 15.70
N VAL A 139 -7.95 11.63 16.46
CA VAL A 139 -6.98 10.57 16.77
C VAL A 139 -6.50 9.87 15.50
N TYR A 140 -7.41 9.54 14.57
CA TYR A 140 -7.07 8.90 13.31
C TYR A 140 -6.08 9.75 12.51
N SER A 141 -6.38 11.04 12.41
CA SER A 141 -5.51 11.99 11.70
C SER A 141 -4.17 12.16 12.41
N GLY A 142 -4.15 12.17 13.74
CA GLY A 142 -2.93 12.19 14.55
C GLY A 142 -2.06 10.95 14.32
N ILE A 143 -2.66 9.76 14.19
CA ILE A 143 -1.93 8.53 13.87
C ILE A 143 -1.34 8.60 12.45
N LEU A 144 -2.09 9.10 11.46
CA LEU A 144 -1.57 9.31 10.11
C LEU A 144 -0.40 10.31 10.11
N LEU A 145 -0.49 11.39 10.88
CA LEU A 145 0.62 12.34 11.06
C LEU A 145 1.81 11.69 11.77
N ARG A 146 1.60 10.74 12.68
CA ARG A 146 2.70 9.99 13.30
C ARG A 146 3.39 9.08 12.27
N LEU A 147 2.62 8.45 11.39
CA LEU A 147 3.12 7.66 10.25
C LEU A 147 3.79 8.52 9.17
N SER A 148 3.63 9.84 9.20
CA SER A 148 4.27 10.75 8.23
C SER A 148 5.80 10.75 8.30
N SER A 149 6.36 10.31 9.42
CA SER A 149 7.80 10.07 9.58
C SER A 149 8.35 9.07 8.54
N GLU A 150 7.51 8.17 8.05
CA GLU A 150 7.89 7.12 7.11
C GLU A 150 7.52 7.43 5.66
N SER A 151 6.41 8.16 5.43
CA SER A 151 6.07 8.63 4.10
C SER A 151 5.35 9.98 4.13
N GLY A 152 5.74 10.88 3.22
CA GLY A 152 5.07 12.16 3.04
C GLY A 152 3.59 12.04 2.64
N ARG A 153 3.18 10.90 2.07
CA ARG A 153 1.78 10.63 1.69
C ARG A 153 0.85 10.62 2.90
N TYR A 154 1.26 10.00 4.01
CA TYR A 154 0.47 10.02 5.25
C TYR A 154 0.37 11.42 5.87
N ARG A 155 1.37 12.29 5.66
CA ARG A 155 1.29 13.69 6.08
C ARG A 155 0.13 14.41 5.41
N VAL A 156 0.04 14.31 4.09
CA VAL A 156 -1.02 14.97 3.31
C VAL A 156 -2.38 14.40 3.70
N SER A 157 -2.49 13.07 3.78
CA SER A 157 -3.72 12.41 4.22
C SER A 157 -4.17 12.89 5.60
N GLY A 158 -3.28 12.89 6.60
CA GLY A 158 -3.59 13.36 7.95
C GLY A 158 -4.02 14.83 8.02
N ILE A 159 -3.34 15.73 7.29
CA ILE A 159 -3.72 17.15 7.22
C ILE A 159 -5.08 17.33 6.57
N CYS A 160 -5.31 16.73 5.40
CA CYS A 160 -6.59 16.79 4.71
C CYS A 160 -7.74 16.31 5.61
N ARG A 161 -7.53 15.21 6.33
CA ARG A 161 -8.52 14.62 7.22
C ARG A 161 -8.81 15.50 8.45
N LEU A 162 -7.80 16.18 9.00
CA LEU A 162 -8.00 17.22 10.02
C LEU A 162 -8.80 18.41 9.49
N ILE A 163 -8.48 18.90 8.28
CA ILE A 163 -9.22 20.01 7.66
C ILE A 163 -10.68 19.63 7.44
N SER A 164 -10.95 18.43 6.93
CA SER A 164 -12.31 17.92 6.75
C SER A 164 -13.05 17.80 8.08
N ALA A 165 -12.41 17.27 9.13
CA ALA A 165 -13.00 17.19 10.47
C ALA A 165 -13.30 18.58 11.07
N ALA A 166 -12.40 19.54 10.87
CA ALA A 166 -12.60 20.92 11.31
C ALA A 166 -13.76 21.59 10.56
N ALA A 167 -13.87 21.38 9.24
CA ALA A 167 -14.99 21.87 8.44
C ALA A 167 -16.34 21.31 8.95
N THR A 168 -16.40 20.01 9.28
CA THR A 168 -17.59 19.41 9.89
C THR A 168 -17.89 19.99 11.27
N ALA A 169 -16.88 20.19 12.12
CA ALA A 169 -17.06 20.79 13.44
C ALA A 169 -17.55 22.24 13.36
N VAL A 170 -17.04 23.03 12.42
CA VAL A 170 -17.51 24.41 12.17
C VAL A 170 -18.98 24.39 11.77
N LEU A 171 -19.40 23.46 10.90
CA LEU A 171 -20.80 23.32 10.49
C LEU A 171 -21.73 23.04 11.69
N LEU A 172 -21.27 22.29 12.69
CA LEU A 172 -22.04 22.02 13.92
C LEU A 172 -22.21 23.24 14.82
N LEU A 173 -21.33 24.25 14.71
CA LEU A 173 -21.37 25.47 15.52
C LEU A 173 -22.22 26.57 14.87
N LEU A 174 -22.62 26.39 13.60
CA LEU A 174 -23.39 27.38 12.86
C LEU A 174 -24.88 27.26 13.21
N PRO A 175 -25.59 28.39 13.40
CA PRO A 175 -27.01 28.36 13.73
C PRO A 175 -27.83 27.77 12.57
N THR A 176 -28.79 26.89 12.88
CA THR A 176 -29.63 26.17 11.90
C THR A 176 -30.50 27.08 11.03
N GLU A 177 -30.67 28.35 11.40
CA GLU A 177 -31.49 29.35 10.72
C GLU A 177 -30.78 30.04 9.55
N THR A 178 -29.51 29.71 9.29
CA THR A 178 -28.78 30.27 8.16
C THR A 178 -29.21 29.59 6.86
N GLU A 179 -29.76 30.37 5.92
CA GLU A 179 -30.08 29.98 4.54
C GLU A 179 -29.14 28.89 4.00
N GLU A 180 -29.66 27.69 3.70
CA GLU A 180 -28.90 26.48 3.35
C GLU A 180 -27.97 26.66 2.12
N SER A 181 -28.16 27.73 1.36
CA SER A 181 -27.50 28.01 0.08
C SER A 181 -25.98 28.21 0.15
N TRP A 182 -25.42 28.73 1.24
CA TRP A 182 -23.97 28.93 1.35
C TRP A 182 -23.22 27.71 1.88
N ALA A 183 -23.90 26.72 2.46
CA ALA A 183 -23.26 25.52 2.99
C ALA A 183 -22.45 24.79 1.91
N PHE A 184 -22.92 24.83 0.66
CA PHE A 184 -22.22 24.29 -0.50
C PHE A 184 -20.85 24.94 -0.74
N LEU A 185 -20.67 26.24 -0.44
CA LEU A 185 -19.38 26.93 -0.59
C LEU A 185 -18.31 26.37 0.36
N LEU A 186 -18.73 25.79 1.49
CA LEU A 186 -17.83 25.15 2.45
C LEU A 186 -17.72 23.64 2.20
N LEU A 187 -18.84 22.97 1.90
CA LEU A 187 -18.91 21.53 1.71
C LEU A 187 -18.19 21.03 0.46
N LEU A 188 -18.28 21.74 -0.68
CA LEU A 188 -17.60 21.33 -1.91
C LEU A 188 -16.07 21.30 -1.74
N PRO A 189 -15.43 22.40 -1.28
CA PRO A 189 -13.99 22.37 -1.00
C PRO A 189 -13.62 21.33 0.05
N ALA A 190 -14.40 21.19 1.12
CA ALA A 190 -14.16 20.18 2.16
C ALA A 190 -14.23 18.75 1.60
N ALA A 191 -15.15 18.46 0.68
CA ALA A 191 -15.28 17.18 0.00
C ALA A 191 -14.09 16.89 -0.92
N VAL A 192 -13.60 17.91 -1.67
CA VAL A 192 -12.38 17.78 -2.48
C VAL A 192 -11.17 17.49 -1.59
N VAL A 193 -11.01 18.23 -0.50
CA VAL A 193 -9.94 17.99 0.48
C VAL A 193 -10.03 16.59 1.07
N ALA A 194 -11.24 16.12 1.42
CA ALA A 194 -11.45 14.77 1.92
C ALA A 194 -11.05 13.71 0.88
N LEU A 195 -11.42 13.91 -0.39
CA LEU A 195 -11.08 12.99 -1.48
C LEU A 195 -9.56 12.93 -1.73
N VAL A 196 -8.89 14.07 -1.69
CA VAL A 196 -7.42 14.15 -1.77
C VAL A 196 -6.78 13.41 -0.60
N GLY A 197 -7.28 13.64 0.62
CA GLY A 197 -6.80 12.97 1.82
C GLY A 197 -6.93 11.46 1.74
N GLU A 198 -8.06 10.98 1.22
CA GLU A 198 -8.36 9.57 1.01
C GLU A 198 -7.40 8.97 -0.05
N TYR A 199 -7.20 9.62 -1.20
CA TYR A 199 -6.22 9.19 -2.21
C TYR A 199 -4.82 8.98 -1.63
N PHE A 200 -4.32 9.96 -0.86
CA PHE A 200 -3.00 9.88 -0.26
C PHE A 200 -2.90 8.79 0.81
N GLU A 201 -4.00 8.42 1.46
CA GLU A 201 -4.05 7.29 2.39
C GLU A 201 -3.86 5.97 1.65
N TYR A 202 -4.64 5.73 0.58
CA TYR A 202 -4.51 4.56 -0.28
C TYR A 202 -3.10 4.46 -0.87
N ALA A 203 -2.60 5.57 -1.41
CA ALA A 203 -1.26 5.63 -1.99
C ALA A 203 -0.17 5.44 -0.93
N GLY A 204 -0.40 5.89 0.31
CA GLY A 204 0.49 5.65 1.45
C GLY A 204 0.58 4.16 1.79
N HIS A 205 -0.57 3.47 1.89
CA HIS A 205 -0.62 2.04 2.17
C HIS A 205 -0.02 1.19 1.04
N ALA A 206 -0.27 1.55 -0.21
CA ALA A 206 0.32 0.88 -1.37
C ALA A 206 1.86 0.99 -1.35
N ALA A 207 2.41 2.20 -1.26
CA ALA A 207 3.86 2.40 -1.21
C ALA A 207 4.51 1.75 0.02
N LEU A 208 3.84 1.78 1.16
CA LEU A 208 4.35 1.15 2.36
C LEU A 208 4.48 -0.37 2.21
N THR A 209 3.52 -1.01 1.54
CA THR A 209 3.47 -2.47 1.40
C THR A 209 4.29 -3.00 0.23
N GLU A 210 4.59 -2.18 -0.77
CA GLU A 210 5.38 -2.54 -1.96
C GLU A 210 6.67 -3.33 -1.66
N PRO A 211 7.57 -2.89 -0.74
CA PRO A 211 8.84 -3.59 -0.51
C PRO A 211 8.69 -4.94 0.21
N VAL A 212 7.54 -5.21 0.85
CA VAL A 212 7.30 -6.43 1.63
C VAL A 212 6.34 -7.38 0.91
N SER A 213 5.36 -6.84 0.19
CA SER A 213 4.35 -7.59 -0.55
C SER A 213 3.81 -6.76 -1.72
N THR A 214 4.37 -7.01 -2.91
CA THR A 214 3.88 -6.43 -4.18
C THR A 214 2.41 -6.74 -4.42
N GLY A 215 1.94 -7.92 -4.03
CA GLY A 215 0.53 -8.31 -4.15
C GLY A 215 -0.42 -7.45 -3.31
N LEU A 216 -0.04 -7.14 -2.06
CA LEU A 216 -0.86 -6.28 -1.18
C LEU A 216 -0.83 -4.82 -1.63
N SER A 217 0.31 -4.34 -2.12
CA SER A 217 0.42 -3.00 -2.71
C SER A 217 -0.53 -2.82 -3.90
N GLN A 218 -0.52 -3.75 -4.84
CA GLN A 218 -1.43 -3.73 -6.00
C GLN A 218 -2.91 -3.80 -5.58
N GLN A 219 -3.21 -4.53 -4.50
CA GLN A 219 -4.56 -4.59 -3.94
C GLN A 219 -5.03 -3.21 -3.45
N TRP A 220 -4.18 -2.45 -2.77
CA TRP A 220 -4.48 -1.08 -2.34
C TRP A 220 -4.71 -0.13 -3.52
N GLU A 221 -3.85 -0.17 -4.55
CA GLU A 221 -4.03 0.64 -5.76
C GLU A 221 -5.33 0.32 -6.50
N ARG A 222 -5.67 -0.96 -6.60
CA ARG A 222 -6.93 -1.40 -7.21
C ARG A 222 -8.13 -0.92 -6.40
N LEU A 223 -8.04 -0.98 -5.06
CA LEU A 223 -9.13 -0.56 -4.19
C LEU A 223 -9.44 0.93 -4.33
N TRP A 224 -8.40 1.78 -4.49
CA TRP A 224 -8.59 3.20 -4.80
C TRP A 224 -9.40 3.41 -6.10
N LYS A 225 -9.09 2.64 -7.17
CA LYS A 225 -9.81 2.73 -8.45
C LYS A 225 -11.29 2.37 -8.29
N TRP A 226 -11.60 1.36 -7.46
CA TRP A 226 -12.99 1.04 -7.11
C TRP A 226 -13.64 2.16 -6.31
N TYR A 227 -12.95 2.69 -5.29
CA TYR A 227 -13.45 3.79 -4.47
C TYR A 227 -13.83 5.02 -5.31
N ILE A 228 -12.92 5.50 -6.16
CA ILE A 228 -13.20 6.66 -7.03
C ILE A 228 -14.29 6.35 -8.06
N GLY A 229 -14.34 5.12 -8.57
CA GLY A 229 -15.42 4.67 -9.46
C GLY A 229 -16.79 4.73 -8.78
N MET A 230 -16.92 4.22 -7.55
CA MET A 230 -18.16 4.31 -6.77
C MET A 230 -18.52 5.77 -6.44
N PHE A 231 -17.51 6.61 -6.15
CA PHE A 231 -17.71 8.04 -5.88
C PHE A 231 -18.28 8.77 -7.09
N LEU A 232 -17.70 8.56 -8.26
CA LEU A 232 -18.18 9.15 -9.51
C LEU A 232 -19.56 8.61 -9.90
N ALA A 233 -19.82 7.32 -9.66
CA ALA A 233 -21.15 6.74 -9.86
C ALA A 233 -22.20 7.40 -8.96
N LEU A 234 -21.87 7.67 -7.69
CA LEU A 234 -22.76 8.34 -6.75
C LEU A 234 -23.01 9.80 -7.17
N MET A 235 -21.97 10.54 -7.53
CA MET A 235 -22.12 11.92 -8.06
C MET A 235 -22.96 11.95 -9.35
N GLY A 236 -22.68 11.02 -10.28
CA GLY A 236 -23.43 10.89 -11.53
C GLY A 236 -24.90 10.50 -11.29
N SER A 237 -25.18 9.67 -10.28
CA SER A 237 -26.54 9.29 -9.92
C SER A 237 -27.37 10.47 -9.39
N LEU A 238 -26.74 11.41 -8.69
CA LEU A 238 -27.40 12.64 -8.22
C LEU A 238 -27.82 13.50 -9.40
N VAL A 239 -26.93 13.71 -10.37
CA VAL A 239 -27.23 14.47 -11.60
C VAL A 239 -28.31 13.75 -12.42
N LEU A 240 -28.20 12.44 -12.58
CA LEU A 240 -29.18 11.64 -13.32
C LEU A 240 -30.57 11.68 -12.67
N SER A 241 -30.65 11.74 -11.33
CA SER A 241 -31.92 11.82 -10.59
C SER A 241 -32.71 13.08 -10.91
N LEU A 242 -32.04 14.16 -11.35
CA LEU A 242 -32.69 15.40 -11.82
C LEU A 242 -33.41 15.22 -13.15
N LEU A 243 -32.93 14.29 -14.00
CA LEU A 243 -33.51 14.01 -15.31
C LEU A 243 -34.49 12.83 -15.26
N LEU A 244 -34.10 11.76 -14.56
CA LEU A 244 -34.79 10.48 -14.48
C LEU A 244 -34.74 9.96 -13.04
N SER A 245 -35.69 10.40 -12.22
CA SER A 245 -35.65 10.18 -10.76
C SER A 245 -35.59 8.71 -10.35
N PHE A 246 -36.34 7.82 -11.03
CA PHE A 246 -36.32 6.38 -10.71
C PHE A 246 -34.97 5.72 -11.05
N VAL A 247 -34.41 6.00 -12.23
CA VAL A 247 -33.14 5.41 -12.68
C VAL A 247 -31.97 5.96 -11.85
N GLY A 248 -31.94 7.26 -11.60
CA GLY A 248 -30.94 7.89 -10.75
C GLY A 248 -30.94 7.32 -9.33
N PHE A 249 -32.13 7.11 -8.74
CA PHE A 249 -32.26 6.49 -7.43
C PHE A 249 -31.71 5.05 -7.37
N LEU A 250 -32.04 4.20 -8.35
CA LEU A 250 -31.51 2.83 -8.41
C LEU A 250 -29.99 2.80 -8.53
N LEU A 251 -29.42 3.70 -9.34
CA LEU A 251 -27.97 3.83 -9.47
C LEU A 251 -27.32 4.31 -8.16
N ALA A 252 -27.96 5.26 -7.46
CA ALA A 252 -27.49 5.75 -6.16
C ALA A 252 -27.45 4.63 -5.12
N LEU A 253 -28.49 3.79 -5.05
CA LEU A 253 -28.53 2.62 -4.18
C LEU A 253 -27.40 1.62 -4.49
N ALA A 254 -27.22 1.28 -5.78
CA ALA A 254 -26.13 0.40 -6.20
C ALA A 254 -24.76 0.98 -5.83
N ALA A 255 -24.56 2.30 -6.01
CA ALA A 255 -23.34 2.98 -5.65
C ALA A 255 -23.08 2.95 -4.13
N ALA A 256 -24.11 3.19 -3.32
CA ALA A 256 -24.03 3.15 -1.87
C ALA A 256 -23.66 1.75 -1.34
N ILE A 257 -24.26 0.69 -1.92
CA ILE A 257 -23.90 -0.70 -1.59
C ILE A 257 -22.43 -0.97 -1.94
N GLY A 258 -21.97 -0.53 -3.13
CA GLY A 258 -20.57 -0.70 -3.50
C GLY A 258 -19.60 0.05 -2.59
N PHE A 259 -19.96 1.23 -2.10
CA PHE A 259 -19.18 1.95 -1.08
C PHE A 259 -19.05 1.18 0.23
N TRP A 260 -20.15 0.57 0.69
CA TRP A 260 -20.13 -0.32 1.85
C TRP A 260 -19.15 -1.48 1.65
N VAL A 261 -19.21 -2.14 0.50
CA VAL A 261 -18.30 -3.25 0.15
C VAL A 261 -16.85 -2.77 0.11
N VAL A 262 -16.56 -1.66 -0.57
CA VAL A 262 -15.20 -1.08 -0.64
C VAL A 262 -14.67 -0.75 0.75
N SER A 263 -15.51 -0.21 1.63
CA SER A 263 -15.14 0.13 3.00
C SER A 263 -14.78 -1.10 3.84
N ILE A 264 -15.53 -2.20 3.68
CA ILE A 264 -15.22 -3.48 4.34
C ILE A 264 -13.88 -4.03 3.81
N ILE A 265 -13.66 -4.00 2.49
CA ILE A 265 -12.40 -4.46 1.90
C ILE A 265 -11.23 -3.59 2.38
N LYS A 266 -11.40 -2.27 2.48
CA LYS A 266 -10.41 -1.34 3.05
C LYS A 266 -9.99 -1.76 4.45
N LEU A 267 -10.96 -2.09 5.31
CA LEU A 267 -10.71 -2.56 6.67
C LEU A 267 -9.91 -3.89 6.69
N VAL A 268 -10.28 -4.85 5.83
CA VAL A 268 -9.57 -6.13 5.70
C VAL A 268 -8.14 -5.90 5.23
N TYR A 269 -7.91 -5.00 4.27
CA TYR A 269 -6.58 -4.68 3.79
C TYR A 269 -5.76 -3.97 4.86
N LEU A 270 -6.35 -3.05 5.63
CA LEU A 270 -5.69 -2.39 6.75
C LEU A 270 -5.25 -3.39 7.82
N TYR A 271 -6.11 -4.36 8.17
CA TYR A 271 -5.76 -5.46 9.06
C TYR A 271 -4.60 -6.30 8.51
N ARG A 272 -4.65 -6.69 7.23
CA ARG A 272 -3.57 -7.46 6.58
C ARG A 272 -2.25 -6.69 6.57
N THR A 273 -2.28 -5.40 6.27
CA THR A 273 -1.11 -4.51 6.33
C THR A 273 -0.56 -4.45 7.75
N ALA A 274 -1.40 -4.20 8.75
CA ALA A 274 -0.97 -4.13 10.15
C ALA A 274 -0.36 -5.46 10.63
N LYS A 275 -0.98 -6.59 10.28
CA LYS A 275 -0.48 -7.93 10.61
C LYS A 275 0.85 -8.24 9.92
N LEU A 276 1.01 -7.83 8.66
CA LEU A 276 2.25 -7.99 7.91
C LEU A 276 3.42 -7.30 8.62
N PHE A 277 3.25 -6.04 9.02
CA PHE A 277 4.29 -5.28 9.70
C PHE A 277 4.54 -5.74 11.14
N LYS A 278 3.51 -6.21 11.84
CA LYS A 278 3.66 -6.79 13.18
C LYS A 278 4.46 -8.10 13.18
N ASN A 279 4.37 -8.87 12.09
CA ASN A 279 5.02 -10.17 11.97
C ASN A 279 6.41 -10.11 11.31
N LEU A 280 6.89 -8.92 10.92
CA LEU A 280 8.27 -8.79 10.48
C LEU A 280 9.18 -9.16 11.65
N PRO A 281 10.13 -10.10 11.47
CA PRO A 281 11.00 -10.53 12.56
C PRO A 281 11.77 -9.30 13.08
N SER A 282 11.54 -8.95 14.35
CA SER A 282 12.43 -8.03 15.05
C SER A 282 13.79 -8.70 15.13
N SER A 283 14.82 -8.01 14.64
CA SER A 283 16.20 -8.36 14.97
C SER A 283 16.38 -8.09 16.47
N ASP A 284 16.04 -9.08 17.29
CA ASP A 284 16.41 -9.16 18.71
C ASP A 284 17.59 -10.12 18.86
#